data_AF-A0A852XC18-F1
#
_entry.id   AF-A0A852XC18-F1
#
_cell.length_a   1.000
_cell.length_b   1.000
_cell.length_c   1.000
_cell.angle_alpha   90.00
_cell.angle_beta   90.00
_cell.angle_gamma   90.00
#
_symmetry.space_group_name_H-M   'P 1'
#
loop_
_entity.id
_entity.type
_entity.pdbx_description
1 polymer ?
#
loop_
_entity_poly.entity_id
_entity_poly.type
_entity_poly.pdbx_seq_one_letter_code
_entity_poly.pdbx_strand_id
1 'polypeptide(L)'
;MELTERTFRGLARSSPWRWQSVHLVRHAHGGAPEEAVIGARVEAWIRRPGLMRVVADGRTEVFRERARAAARYSTRTWGRGGRRRTLARPGTVIPAVDADGLVTVRPPDTVVDLDDPMWQSYAWIAMLDPAELADGDPDRDPALPAGAEPPPLDPDPYPWAGWPSYAAPVGVEVSDLRETERAGRRTWWARAVPTSAYQPRCSCCPLLPSEVADRIEAEDGGPPLDPGVSYPASFEVALDVGTGICVAVHPQLPSTRSLDAEDSGFDVEIRAVDLDLPKGFFR
;
A
#
# COMPACT_ATOMS: atom_id res chain seq x y z
N MET A 1 15.85 10.96 -12.58
CA MET A 1 15.57 9.74 -11.80
C MET A 1 15.56 8.54 -12.74
N GLU A 2 16.61 7.73 -12.66
CA GLU A 2 16.80 6.46 -13.37
C GLU A 2 15.95 5.35 -12.71
N LEU A 3 15.47 4.40 -13.49
CA LEU A 3 14.73 3.24 -12.98
C LEU A 3 15.73 2.15 -12.54
N THR A 4 15.72 1.87 -11.24
CA THR A 4 16.47 0.80 -10.57
C THR A 4 15.56 0.17 -9.53
N GLU A 5 15.92 -0.98 -8.96
CA GLU A 5 15.07 -1.57 -7.93
C GLU A 5 14.96 -0.66 -6.70
N ARG A 6 16.05 0.04 -6.35
CA ARG A 6 16.08 1.02 -5.27
C ARG A 6 15.08 2.14 -5.53
N THR A 7 15.09 2.74 -6.72
CA THR A 7 14.20 3.85 -7.05
C THR A 7 12.75 3.39 -7.21
N PHE A 8 12.49 2.16 -7.69
CA PHE A 8 11.16 1.57 -7.72
C PHE A 8 10.57 1.45 -6.30
N ARG A 9 11.32 0.85 -5.37
CA ARG A 9 10.90 0.72 -3.95
C ARG A 9 10.75 2.09 -3.28
N GLY A 10 11.67 3.02 -3.55
CA GLY A 10 11.58 4.39 -3.05
C GLY A 10 10.32 5.12 -3.56
N LEU A 11 9.94 4.91 -4.81
CA LEU A 11 8.71 5.47 -5.38
C LEU A 11 7.46 4.89 -4.69
N ALA A 12 7.43 3.57 -4.47
CA ALA A 12 6.34 2.91 -3.76
C ALA A 12 6.14 3.48 -2.34
N ARG A 13 7.24 3.62 -1.57
CA ARG A 13 7.21 4.28 -0.24
C ARG A 13 6.72 5.72 -0.30
N SER A 14 6.95 6.42 -1.40
CA SER A 14 6.73 7.86 -1.51
C SER A 14 5.28 8.25 -1.75
N SER A 15 4.41 7.34 -2.20
CA SER A 15 3.04 7.68 -2.63
C SER A 15 2.25 8.59 -1.68
N PRO A 16 2.29 8.41 -0.33
CA PRO A 16 1.59 9.29 0.62
C PRO A 16 1.95 10.77 0.53
N TRP A 17 3.15 11.09 0.05
CA TRP A 17 3.70 12.44 0.01
C TRP A 17 3.68 13.08 -1.38
N ARG A 18 3.37 12.31 -2.44
CA ARG A 18 3.48 12.79 -3.83
C ARG A 18 2.19 13.39 -4.40
N TRP A 19 1.07 13.24 -3.71
CA TRP A 19 -0.22 13.78 -4.15
C TRP A 19 -1.12 14.07 -2.95
N GLN A 20 -1.97 15.09 -3.08
CA GLN A 20 -3.00 15.42 -2.09
C GLN A 20 -4.43 15.12 -2.57
N SER A 21 -4.61 15.03 -3.88
CA SER A 21 -5.88 14.60 -4.47
C SER A 21 -5.67 13.94 -5.81
N VAL A 22 -6.53 12.99 -6.15
CA VAL A 22 -6.48 12.26 -7.41
C VAL A 22 -7.89 11.96 -7.90
N HIS A 23 -8.07 11.98 -9.21
CA HIS A 23 -9.21 11.38 -9.90
C HIS A 23 -8.69 10.20 -10.69
N LEU A 24 -9.25 9.02 -10.44
CA LEU A 24 -8.83 7.77 -11.07
C LEU A 24 -10.01 6.92 -11.50
N VAL A 25 -9.74 6.01 -12.43
CA VAL A 25 -10.66 4.93 -12.84
C VAL A 25 -9.93 3.62 -12.65
N ARG A 26 -10.42 2.75 -11.75
CA ARG A 26 -9.93 1.39 -11.55
C ARG A 26 -10.78 0.40 -12.34
N HIS A 27 -10.12 -0.57 -12.96
CA HIS A 27 -10.70 -1.70 -13.66
C HIS A 27 -10.19 -2.98 -13.00
N ALA A 28 -11.08 -3.79 -12.44
CA ALA A 28 -10.72 -5.11 -11.92
C ALA A 28 -10.61 -6.11 -13.07
N HIS A 29 -9.73 -7.10 -12.94
CA HIS A 29 -9.66 -8.26 -13.84
C HIS A 29 -10.51 -9.40 -13.24
N GLY A 30 -11.22 -10.20 -14.06
CA GLY A 30 -12.00 -11.39 -13.64
C GLY A 30 -13.38 -11.12 -12.98
N GLY A 31 -14.43 -11.93 -13.17
CA GLY A 31 -14.58 -13.24 -13.83
C GLY A 31 -15.34 -13.23 -15.17
N ALA A 32 -15.96 -14.36 -15.58
CA ALA A 32 -16.75 -14.47 -16.81
C ALA A 32 -17.85 -13.37 -16.89
N PRO A 33 -18.41 -13.00 -18.06
CA PRO A 33 -19.44 -11.94 -18.15
C PRO A 33 -20.65 -12.16 -17.23
N GLU A 34 -20.94 -13.41 -16.87
CA GLU A 34 -22.00 -13.81 -15.93
C GLU A 34 -21.62 -13.65 -14.44
N GLU A 35 -20.33 -13.50 -14.13
CA GLU A 35 -19.73 -13.36 -12.80
C GLU A 35 -19.18 -11.95 -12.53
N ALA A 36 -19.50 -10.98 -13.40
CA ALA A 36 -19.06 -9.60 -13.25
C ALA A 36 -19.42 -9.08 -11.84
N VAL A 37 -18.40 -8.88 -11.02
CA VAL A 37 -18.53 -8.42 -9.63
C VAL A 37 -18.91 -6.94 -9.65
N ILE A 38 -19.74 -6.54 -8.67
CA ILE A 38 -19.99 -5.13 -8.34
C ILE A 38 -18.62 -4.42 -8.24
N GLY A 39 -18.39 -3.38 -9.04
CA GLY A 39 -17.12 -2.64 -9.04
C GLY A 39 -16.08 -3.08 -10.08
N ALA A 40 -16.46 -3.79 -11.15
CA ALA A 40 -15.54 -4.09 -12.25
C ALA A 40 -14.91 -2.83 -12.89
N ARG A 41 -15.65 -1.71 -12.91
CA ARG A 41 -15.13 -0.36 -13.19
C ARG A 41 -15.55 0.61 -12.08
N VAL A 42 -14.57 1.21 -11.43
CA VAL A 42 -14.76 2.15 -10.33
C VAL A 42 -14.14 3.47 -10.68
N GLU A 43 -14.90 4.55 -10.63
CA GLU A 43 -14.39 5.90 -10.79
C GLU A 43 -14.37 6.62 -9.45
N ALA A 44 -13.21 7.14 -9.05
CA ALA A 44 -13.05 7.73 -7.73
C ALA A 44 -12.33 9.07 -7.75
N TRP A 45 -12.79 9.96 -6.89
CA TRP A 45 -12.11 11.19 -6.53
C TRP A 45 -11.70 11.09 -5.08
N ILE A 46 -10.42 11.29 -4.82
CA ILE A 46 -9.84 11.17 -3.49
C ILE A 46 -9.17 12.50 -3.17
N ARG A 47 -9.37 12.98 -1.95
CA ARG A 47 -8.66 14.13 -1.39
C ARG A 47 -8.21 13.79 0.02
N ARG A 48 -6.89 13.76 0.21
CA ARG A 48 -6.28 13.61 1.52
C ARG A 48 -6.48 14.88 2.37
N PRO A 49 -6.70 14.73 3.69
CA PRO A 49 -6.97 13.47 4.39
C PRO A 49 -8.45 13.05 4.29
N GLY A 50 -8.69 11.76 4.01
CA GLY A 50 -9.93 11.05 4.34
C GLY A 50 -11.20 11.41 3.56
N LEU A 51 -11.13 12.18 2.48
CA LEU A 51 -12.31 12.45 1.63
C LEU A 51 -12.25 11.62 0.37
N MET A 52 -13.32 10.89 0.08
CA MET A 52 -13.43 10.12 -1.15
C MET A 52 -14.86 10.10 -1.65
N ARG A 53 -15.00 10.15 -2.97
CA ARG A 53 -16.26 9.92 -3.69
C ARG A 53 -16.00 8.82 -4.69
N VAL A 54 -16.85 7.80 -4.69
CA VAL A 54 -16.76 6.66 -5.58
C VAL A 54 -18.03 6.56 -6.41
N VAL A 55 -17.88 6.28 -7.70
CA VAL A 55 -18.96 5.93 -8.62
C VAL A 55 -18.68 4.53 -9.16
N ALA A 56 -19.55 3.59 -8.82
CA ALA A 56 -19.49 2.20 -9.25
C ALA A 56 -20.92 1.69 -9.50
N ASP A 57 -21.13 0.97 -10.59
CA ASP A 57 -22.43 0.35 -10.96
C ASP A 57 -23.63 1.30 -10.89
N GLY A 58 -23.45 2.53 -11.36
CA GLY A 58 -24.46 3.58 -11.35
C GLY A 58 -24.80 4.15 -9.96
N ARG A 59 -24.11 3.69 -8.90
CA ARG A 59 -24.23 4.21 -7.54
C ARG A 59 -23.10 5.19 -7.24
N THR A 60 -23.40 6.18 -6.40
CA THR A 60 -22.41 7.10 -5.85
C THR A 60 -22.33 6.89 -4.34
N GLU A 61 -21.12 6.69 -3.84
CA GLU A 61 -20.82 6.59 -2.42
C GLU A 61 -19.83 7.68 -2.03
N VAL A 62 -19.97 8.20 -0.82
CA VAL A 62 -19.15 9.30 -0.30
C VAL A 62 -18.62 8.92 1.08
N PHE A 63 -17.30 8.96 1.21
CA PHE A 63 -16.56 8.59 2.40
C PHE A 63 -15.91 9.82 3.02
N ARG A 64 -15.97 9.89 4.35
CA ARG A 64 -15.41 10.96 5.17
C ARG A 64 -14.75 10.35 6.40
N GLU A 65 -13.53 9.91 6.23
CA GLU A 65 -12.76 9.31 7.31
C GLU A 65 -12.15 10.39 8.21
N ARG A 66 -12.31 10.20 9.52
CA ARG A 66 -11.69 11.08 10.51
C ARG A 66 -10.26 10.59 10.77
N ALA A 67 -9.37 11.53 11.07
CA ALA A 67 -8.01 11.17 11.47
C ALA A 67 -8.00 10.19 12.64
N ARG A 68 -7.20 9.13 12.49
CA ARG A 68 -6.97 8.18 13.56
C ARG A 68 -6.31 8.91 14.71
N ALA A 69 -6.71 8.51 15.90
CA ALA A 69 -6.19 9.07 17.13
C ALA A 69 -5.64 7.92 17.95
N ALA A 70 -4.30 7.85 18.02
CA ALA A 70 -3.57 6.83 18.76
C ALA A 70 -3.40 7.25 20.22
N ALA A 71 -3.44 6.27 21.12
CA ALA A 71 -3.01 6.45 22.50
C ALA A 71 -1.50 6.22 22.56
N ARG A 72 -0.71 7.26 22.90
CA ARG A 72 0.68 7.03 23.29
C ARG A 72 0.70 6.54 24.74
N TYR A 73 1.12 5.30 24.94
CA TYR A 73 1.47 4.79 26.26
C TYR A 73 2.93 5.14 26.53
N SER A 74 3.21 5.87 27.61
CA SER A 74 4.59 6.03 28.08
C SER A 74 4.94 4.80 28.91
N THR A 75 6.08 4.16 28.64
CA THR A 75 6.61 3.02 29.39
C THR A 75 6.89 3.35 30.87
N ARG A 76 6.88 4.65 31.25
CA ARG A 76 7.03 5.10 32.65
C ARG A 76 5.76 4.99 33.50
N THR A 77 4.60 4.69 32.92
CA THR A 77 3.34 4.52 33.65
C THR A 77 2.52 3.39 33.03
N TRP A 78 2.92 2.16 33.31
CA TRP A 78 2.05 1.00 33.15
C TRP A 78 0.83 1.20 34.05
N GLY A 79 -0.28 1.65 33.46
CA GLY A 79 -1.55 1.84 34.16
C GLY A 79 -1.87 3.28 34.55
N ARG A 80 -2.25 4.12 33.56
CA ARG A 80 -3.38 5.07 33.57
C ARG A 80 -3.21 6.12 32.46
N GLY A 81 -4.08 6.05 31.46
CA GLY A 81 -4.44 7.18 30.60
C GLY A 81 -3.32 7.72 29.69
N GLY A 82 -2.97 6.98 28.64
CA GLY A 82 -2.24 7.57 27.52
C GLY A 82 -3.06 8.70 26.90
N ARG A 83 -2.50 9.92 26.79
CA ARG A 83 -3.19 11.04 26.15
C ARG A 83 -3.38 10.68 24.68
N ARG A 84 -4.65 10.54 24.26
CA ARG A 84 -4.99 10.30 22.85
C ARG A 84 -4.51 11.49 22.03
N ARG A 85 -3.63 11.25 21.06
CA ARG A 85 -3.15 12.27 20.13
C ARG A 85 -3.67 11.93 18.74
N THR A 86 -4.21 12.93 18.05
CA THR A 86 -4.41 12.83 16.62
C THR A 86 -3.05 12.68 15.97
N LEU A 87 -2.90 11.64 15.17
CA LEU A 87 -1.67 11.38 14.44
C LEU A 87 -1.46 12.46 13.36
N ALA A 88 -0.20 12.74 13.05
CA ALA A 88 0.12 13.66 11.95
C ALA A 88 -0.30 13.02 10.61
N ARG A 89 -0.53 13.84 9.58
CA ARG A 89 -0.82 13.34 8.23
C ARG A 89 0.45 13.38 7.37
N PRO A 90 0.58 12.56 6.31
CA PRO A 90 1.75 12.56 5.43
C PRO A 90 2.15 13.96 4.96
N GLY A 91 1.20 14.76 4.45
CA GLY A 91 1.46 16.13 3.98
C GLY A 91 1.87 17.15 5.06
N THR A 92 1.89 16.76 6.34
CA THR A 92 2.34 17.59 7.47
C THR A 92 3.68 17.14 8.06
N VAL A 93 4.25 16.06 7.53
CA VAL A 93 5.54 15.48 7.98
C VAL A 93 6.47 15.37 6.78
N ILE A 94 7.70 15.81 6.95
CA ILE A 94 8.76 15.65 5.95
C ILE A 94 9.39 14.27 6.15
N PRO A 95 9.30 13.34 5.20
CA PRO A 95 9.95 12.05 5.30
C PRO A 95 11.46 12.16 4.99
N ALA A 96 12.23 11.18 5.45
CA ALA A 96 13.61 10.99 5.03
C ALA A 96 13.64 10.57 3.55
N VAL A 97 14.31 11.38 2.73
CA VAL A 97 14.40 11.18 1.27
C VAL A 97 15.85 11.09 0.81
N ASP A 98 16.08 10.45 -0.32
CA ASP A 98 17.38 10.47 -0.99
C ASP A 98 17.53 11.63 -1.99
N ALA A 99 18.61 11.62 -2.76
CA ALA A 99 18.95 12.67 -3.72
C ALA A 99 17.93 12.81 -4.87
N ASP A 100 17.16 11.77 -5.17
CA ASP A 100 16.07 11.82 -6.16
C ASP A 100 14.75 12.29 -5.54
N GLY A 101 14.73 12.58 -4.23
CA GLY A 101 13.54 12.97 -3.49
C GLY A 101 12.59 11.80 -3.20
N LEU A 102 13.08 10.57 -3.27
CA LEU A 102 12.31 9.37 -2.93
C LEU A 102 12.50 9.00 -1.47
N VAL A 103 11.41 8.56 -0.83
CA VAL A 103 11.41 8.14 0.57
C VAL A 103 12.33 6.93 0.76
N THR A 104 13.28 7.06 1.68
CA THR A 104 14.21 5.98 2.05
C THR A 104 13.66 5.17 3.21
N VAL A 105 13.07 5.83 4.20
CA VAL A 105 12.48 5.25 5.40
C VAL A 105 11.20 6.01 5.71
N ARG A 106 10.08 5.33 5.92
CA ARG A 106 8.81 5.99 6.29
C ARG A 106 8.82 6.32 7.80
N PRO A 107 8.21 7.44 8.22
CA PRO A 107 7.93 7.65 9.64
C PRO A 107 7.03 6.52 10.15
N PRO A 108 7.17 6.10 11.43
CA PRO A 108 6.35 5.03 11.95
C PRO A 108 4.86 5.40 11.95
N ASP A 109 4.01 4.43 11.63
CA ASP A 109 2.55 4.58 11.59
C ASP A 109 1.94 4.93 12.97
N THR A 110 2.65 4.64 14.05
CA THR A 110 2.32 5.04 15.42
C THR A 110 2.36 6.55 15.64
N VAL A 111 2.96 7.32 14.71
CA VAL A 111 3.07 8.78 14.81
C VAL A 111 2.53 9.52 13.58
N VAL A 112 2.45 8.85 12.42
CA VAL A 112 1.85 9.36 11.18
C VAL A 112 0.72 8.43 10.73
N ASP A 113 -0.47 8.99 10.54
CA ASP A 113 -1.63 8.28 9.99
C ASP A 113 -1.50 8.20 8.47
N LEU A 114 -0.89 7.08 8.03
CA LEU A 114 -0.63 6.72 6.64
C LEU A 114 -1.86 6.12 5.94
N ASP A 115 -3.03 6.12 6.58
CA ASP A 115 -4.24 5.58 5.98
C ASP A 115 -4.92 6.54 5.00
N ASP A 116 -5.37 5.93 3.91
CA ASP A 116 -6.23 6.51 2.89
C ASP A 116 -7.67 6.04 3.08
N PRO A 117 -8.66 6.83 2.60
CA PRO A 117 -10.06 6.42 2.67
C PRO A 117 -10.28 5.10 1.93
N MET A 118 -10.81 4.12 2.66
CA MET A 118 -11.07 2.77 2.17
C MET A 118 -12.38 2.68 1.38
N TRP A 119 -12.37 1.92 0.27
CA TRP A 119 -13.57 1.44 -0.41
C TRP A 119 -13.47 -0.07 -0.57
N GLN A 120 -14.41 -0.79 0.06
CA GLN A 120 -14.56 -2.25 0.07
C GLN A 120 -13.40 -3.06 0.70
N SER A 121 -12.14 -2.84 0.32
CA SER A 121 -11.01 -3.70 0.71
C SER A 121 -9.72 -2.93 0.99
N TYR A 122 -8.76 -3.57 1.66
CA TYR A 122 -7.41 -3.00 1.85
C TYR A 122 -6.57 -3.04 0.59
N ALA A 123 -6.89 -3.89 -0.40
CA ALA A 123 -6.26 -3.85 -1.72
C ALA A 123 -6.44 -2.47 -2.38
N TRP A 124 -7.59 -1.82 -2.19
CA TRP A 124 -7.80 -0.42 -2.60
C TRP A 124 -6.81 0.54 -1.94
N ILE A 125 -6.55 0.37 -0.64
CA ILE A 125 -5.63 1.26 0.10
C ILE A 125 -4.17 0.94 -0.27
N ALA A 126 -3.82 -0.33 -0.43
CA ALA A 126 -2.50 -0.78 -0.88
C ALA A 126 -2.20 -0.31 -2.32
N MET A 127 -3.22 -0.18 -3.18
CA MET A 127 -3.08 0.47 -4.48
C MET A 127 -2.66 1.95 -4.34
N LEU A 128 -3.29 2.70 -3.43
CA LEU A 128 -3.02 4.13 -3.21
C LEU A 128 -1.69 4.40 -2.49
N ASP A 129 -1.28 3.48 -1.62
CA ASP A 129 -0.04 3.53 -0.84
C ASP A 129 0.65 2.16 -0.91
N PRO A 130 1.36 1.85 -2.00
CA PRO A 130 1.89 0.52 -2.29
C PRO A 130 3.21 0.24 -1.58
N ALA A 131 3.37 0.72 -0.35
CA ALA A 131 4.61 0.54 0.42
C ALA A 131 4.96 -0.94 0.65
N GLU A 132 3.98 -1.84 0.59
CA GLU A 132 4.19 -3.29 0.63
C GLU A 132 4.95 -3.84 -0.59
N LEU A 133 5.06 -3.09 -1.70
CA LEU A 133 5.97 -3.41 -2.81
C LEU A 133 7.44 -3.09 -2.50
N ALA A 134 7.72 -2.48 -1.34
CA ALA A 134 9.04 -2.07 -0.92
C ALA A 134 9.47 -2.73 0.38
N ASP A 135 8.69 -2.51 1.44
CA ASP A 135 9.06 -2.80 2.81
C ASP A 135 8.39 -4.10 3.28
N GLY A 136 9.16 -4.90 4.01
CA GLY A 136 8.70 -6.11 4.67
C GLY A 136 8.73 -6.01 6.19
N ASP A 137 8.33 -7.10 6.83
CA ASP A 137 8.29 -7.26 8.28
C ASP A 137 9.63 -7.82 8.78
N PRO A 138 10.37 -7.10 9.64
CA PRO A 138 11.64 -7.59 10.19
C PRO A 138 11.48 -8.89 10.99
N ASP A 139 10.33 -9.16 11.61
CA ASP A 139 10.11 -10.41 12.34
C ASP A 139 10.04 -11.64 11.41
N ARG A 140 9.88 -11.40 10.11
CA ARG A 140 9.83 -12.42 9.06
C ARG A 140 11.03 -12.34 8.10
N ASP A 141 12.03 -11.53 8.41
CA ASP A 141 13.27 -11.44 7.65
C ASP A 141 14.14 -12.67 7.91
N PRO A 142 14.41 -13.52 6.91
CA PRO A 142 15.26 -14.71 7.09
C PRO A 142 16.73 -14.34 7.35
N ALA A 143 17.14 -13.10 7.07
CA ALA A 143 18.48 -12.61 7.38
C ALA A 143 18.64 -12.22 8.86
N LEU A 144 17.55 -11.99 9.59
CA LEU A 144 17.58 -11.68 11.02
C LEU A 144 17.47 -12.97 11.86
N PRO A 145 18.34 -13.17 12.86
CA PRO A 145 18.18 -14.28 13.79
C PRO A 145 16.84 -14.20 14.52
N ALA A 146 16.21 -15.35 14.77
CA ALA A 146 14.93 -15.40 15.48
C ALA A 146 14.99 -14.68 16.84
N GLY A 147 14.12 -13.70 17.04
CA GLY A 147 14.05 -12.88 18.26
C GLY A 147 15.13 -11.78 18.37
N ALA A 148 15.95 -11.57 17.34
CA ALA A 148 16.83 -10.42 17.27
C ALA A 148 16.08 -9.20 16.73
N GLU A 149 16.25 -8.05 17.38
CA GLU A 149 15.77 -6.78 16.84
C GLU A 149 16.70 -6.31 15.71
N PRO A 150 16.17 -5.72 14.63
CA PRO A 150 17.00 -5.09 13.62
C PRO A 150 17.86 -3.97 14.23
N PRO A 151 19.08 -3.71 13.74
CA PRO A 151 19.87 -2.60 14.23
C PRO A 151 19.18 -1.28 13.91
N PRO A 152 19.09 -0.33 14.86
CA PRO A 152 18.51 0.97 14.60
C PRO A 152 19.37 1.75 13.60
N LEU A 153 18.72 2.60 12.82
CA LEU A 153 19.41 3.49 11.89
C LEU A 153 20.20 4.56 12.65
N ASP A 154 21.42 4.81 12.17
CA ASP A 154 22.30 5.88 12.66
C ASP A 154 22.81 6.72 11.48
N PRO A 155 22.48 8.03 11.41
CA PRO A 155 21.61 8.75 12.33
C PRO A 155 20.14 8.32 12.20
N ASP A 156 19.39 8.36 13.32
CA ASP A 156 17.95 8.12 13.31
C ASP A 156 17.23 9.23 12.51
N PRO A 157 16.47 8.90 11.44
CA PRO A 157 15.74 9.89 10.66
C PRO A 157 14.58 10.54 11.43
N TYR A 158 14.05 9.91 12.47
CA TYR A 158 12.86 10.38 13.18
C TYR A 158 13.02 10.39 14.71
N PRO A 159 14.00 11.12 15.26
CA PRO A 159 14.28 11.12 16.71
C PRO A 159 13.11 11.66 17.54
N TRP A 160 12.21 12.44 16.93
CA TRP A 160 10.99 12.97 17.55
C TRP A 160 9.87 11.93 17.68
N ALA A 161 9.95 10.80 16.97
CA ALA A 161 8.94 9.73 17.03
C ALA A 161 8.91 9.09 18.42
N GLY A 162 10.06 9.05 19.10
CA GLY A 162 10.23 8.49 20.45
C GLY A 162 10.56 6.99 20.47
N TRP A 163 10.76 6.40 19.29
CA TRP A 163 11.25 5.05 19.06
C TRP A 163 12.28 5.10 17.92
N PRO A 164 13.35 4.31 17.96
CA PRO A 164 14.33 4.26 16.89
C PRO A 164 13.67 3.85 15.56
N SER A 165 14.18 4.40 14.45
CA SER A 165 13.80 3.93 13.12
C SER A 165 14.69 2.77 12.69
N TYR A 166 14.12 1.83 11.94
CA TYR A 166 14.82 0.66 11.43
C TYR A 166 14.72 0.61 9.91
N ALA A 167 15.71 -0.01 9.25
CA ALA A 167 15.55 -0.39 7.85
C ALA A 167 14.58 -1.56 7.78
N ALA A 168 13.50 -1.41 7.02
CA ALA A 168 12.65 -2.54 6.70
C ALA A 168 13.40 -3.50 5.77
N PRO A 169 13.26 -4.83 5.93
CA PRO A 169 13.72 -5.78 4.94
C PRO A 169 12.99 -5.59 3.62
N VAL A 170 13.48 -6.21 2.56
CA VAL A 170 12.80 -6.22 1.26
C VAL A 170 11.56 -7.11 1.37
N GLY A 171 10.36 -6.51 1.30
CA GLY A 171 9.11 -7.27 1.33
C GLY A 171 8.83 -7.98 0.00
N VAL A 172 9.22 -7.36 -1.12
CA VAL A 172 8.99 -7.86 -2.48
C VAL A 172 10.27 -7.76 -3.31
N GLU A 173 10.68 -8.88 -3.89
CA GLU A 173 11.72 -8.90 -4.92
C GLU A 173 11.15 -8.32 -6.21
N VAL A 174 11.87 -7.36 -6.80
CA VAL A 174 11.49 -6.74 -8.07
C VAL A 174 12.56 -6.98 -9.12
N SER A 175 12.15 -7.45 -10.29
CA SER A 175 13.01 -7.71 -11.44
C SER A 175 12.37 -7.17 -12.73
N ASP A 176 13.06 -7.33 -13.86
CA ASP A 176 12.53 -7.03 -15.19
C ASP A 176 11.99 -5.60 -15.31
N LEU A 177 12.70 -4.66 -14.68
CA LEU A 177 12.31 -3.27 -14.60
C LEU A 177 12.24 -2.65 -15.99
N ARG A 178 11.10 -2.03 -16.30
CA ARG A 178 10.90 -1.33 -17.55
C ARG A 178 10.10 -0.05 -17.36
N GLU A 179 10.42 0.95 -18.14
CA GLU A 179 9.69 2.21 -18.17
C GLU A 179 8.85 2.28 -19.43
N THR A 180 7.59 2.70 -19.29
CA THR A 180 6.68 2.96 -20.40
C THR A 180 5.89 4.22 -20.14
N GLU A 181 5.06 4.61 -21.11
CA GLU A 181 3.99 5.58 -20.93
C GLU A 181 2.64 4.83 -20.88
N ARG A 182 1.80 5.14 -19.88
CA ARG A 182 0.43 4.60 -19.77
C ARG A 182 -0.53 5.76 -19.55
N ALA A 183 -1.52 5.90 -20.43
CA ALA A 183 -2.48 7.01 -20.41
C ALA A 183 -1.81 8.41 -20.35
N GLY A 184 -0.72 8.61 -21.10
CA GLY A 184 0.01 9.88 -21.14
C GLY A 184 0.90 10.15 -19.90
N ARG A 185 1.13 9.15 -19.06
CA ARG A 185 1.90 9.28 -17.82
C ARG A 185 3.06 8.31 -17.80
N ARG A 186 4.23 8.78 -17.34
CA ARG A 186 5.42 7.95 -17.15
C ARG A 186 5.13 6.88 -16.08
N THR A 187 5.33 5.63 -16.43
CA THR A 187 4.98 4.46 -15.60
C THR A 187 6.14 3.50 -15.53
N TRP A 188 6.45 3.03 -14.33
CA TRP A 188 7.47 2.03 -14.08
C TRP A 188 6.82 0.69 -13.81
N TRP A 189 7.31 -0.33 -14.49
CA TRP A 189 6.85 -1.70 -14.34
C TRP A 189 7.95 -2.56 -13.75
N ALA A 190 7.53 -3.59 -13.03
CA ALA A 190 8.39 -4.61 -12.48
C ALA A 190 7.67 -5.95 -12.48
N ARG A 191 8.43 -7.03 -12.61
CA ARG A 191 8.02 -8.33 -12.09
C ARG A 191 8.23 -8.31 -10.58
N ALA A 192 7.20 -8.63 -9.81
CA ALA A 192 7.19 -8.64 -8.36
C ALA A 192 6.97 -10.06 -7.81
N VAL A 193 7.75 -10.44 -6.81
CA VAL A 193 7.62 -11.71 -6.08
C VAL A 193 7.62 -11.42 -4.57
N PRO A 194 6.52 -11.72 -3.84
CA PRO A 194 6.50 -11.63 -2.39
C PRO A 194 7.61 -12.50 -1.77
N THR A 195 8.40 -11.91 -0.88
CA THR A 195 9.40 -12.65 -0.08
C THR A 195 8.74 -13.24 1.18
N SER A 196 9.48 -14.01 1.97
CA SER A 196 9.01 -14.41 3.30
C SER A 196 8.75 -13.24 4.24
N ALA A 197 9.43 -12.11 4.02
CA ALA A 197 9.24 -10.88 4.77
C ALA A 197 8.08 -10.02 4.25
N TYR A 198 7.35 -10.44 3.21
CA TYR A 198 6.24 -9.65 2.66
C TYR A 198 5.24 -9.27 3.75
N GLN A 199 5.00 -7.96 3.88
CA GLN A 199 4.11 -7.39 4.89
C GLN A 199 2.94 -6.70 4.18
N PRO A 200 1.89 -7.45 3.83
CA PRO A 200 0.72 -6.85 3.22
C PRO A 200 0.01 -5.94 4.24
N ARG A 201 -0.68 -4.92 3.74
CA ARG A 201 -1.46 -4.03 4.60
C ARG A 201 -2.63 -4.75 5.30
N CYS A 202 -3.29 -5.68 4.60
CA CYS A 202 -4.12 -6.74 5.20
C CYS A 202 -3.71 -8.06 4.58
N SER A 203 -3.49 -9.08 5.41
CA SER A 203 -3.31 -10.47 4.96
C SER A 203 -4.53 -11.01 4.20
N CYS A 204 -5.72 -10.54 4.55
CA CYS A 204 -7.00 -10.94 3.98
C CYS A 204 -7.30 -10.39 2.57
N CYS A 205 -6.71 -9.25 2.21
CA CYS A 205 -6.87 -8.60 0.90
C CYS A 205 -5.56 -7.86 0.55
N PRO A 206 -4.47 -8.60 0.36
CA PRO A 206 -3.15 -8.06 0.05
C PRO A 206 -3.13 -7.48 -1.38
N LEU A 207 -2.16 -6.61 -1.69
CA LEU A 207 -1.96 -6.21 -3.10
C LEU A 207 -1.49 -7.40 -3.94
N LEU A 208 -0.71 -8.31 -3.35
CA LEU A 208 -0.15 -9.51 -3.97
C LEU A 208 -0.65 -10.78 -3.24
N PRO A 209 -1.79 -11.37 -3.66
CA PRO A 209 -2.33 -12.60 -3.09
C PRO A 209 -1.33 -13.75 -3.15
N SER A 210 -0.88 -14.23 -1.98
CA SER A 210 0.22 -15.17 -1.88
C SER A 210 0.10 -16.07 -0.66
N GLU A 211 0.82 -17.20 -0.68
CA GLU A 211 0.90 -18.10 0.48
C GLU A 211 1.38 -17.39 1.76
N VAL A 212 2.26 -16.38 1.61
CA VAL A 212 2.74 -15.58 2.73
C VAL A 212 1.58 -14.82 3.37
N ALA A 213 0.74 -14.17 2.57
CA ALA A 213 -0.43 -13.46 3.09
C ALA A 213 -1.43 -14.41 3.78
N ASP A 214 -1.74 -15.56 3.17
CA ASP A 214 -2.68 -16.52 3.77
C ASP A 214 -2.11 -17.16 5.05
N ARG A 215 -0.80 -17.33 5.14
CA ARG A 215 -0.16 -17.81 6.36
C ARG A 215 -0.32 -16.79 7.49
N ILE A 216 -0.13 -15.50 7.19
CA ILE A 216 -0.34 -14.42 8.15
C ILE A 216 -1.81 -14.40 8.59
N GLU A 217 -2.75 -14.52 7.66
CA GLU A 217 -4.17 -14.61 7.98
C GLU A 217 -4.48 -15.81 8.89
N ALA A 218 -3.92 -16.98 8.60
CA ALA A 218 -4.08 -18.18 9.43
C ALA A 218 -3.50 -18.01 10.84
N GLU A 219 -2.32 -17.38 10.96
CA GLU A 219 -1.69 -17.04 12.25
C GLU A 219 -2.54 -16.07 13.08
N ASP A 220 -3.26 -15.16 12.41
CA ASP A 220 -4.19 -14.21 13.03
C ASP A 220 -5.59 -14.80 13.29
N GLY A 221 -5.76 -16.12 13.12
CA GLY A 221 -7.00 -16.85 13.43
C GLY A 221 -7.99 -16.96 12.27
N GLY A 222 -7.56 -16.64 11.05
CA GLY A 222 -8.30 -16.94 9.83
C GLY A 222 -8.24 -18.42 9.43
N PRO A 223 -8.71 -18.77 8.23
CA PRO A 223 -8.71 -20.15 7.75
C PRO A 223 -7.29 -20.75 7.70
N PRO A 224 -7.12 -22.05 7.99
CA PRO A 224 -5.83 -22.70 7.80
C PRO A 224 -5.45 -22.74 6.32
N LEU A 225 -4.14 -22.73 6.05
CA LEU A 225 -3.61 -22.93 4.70
C LEU A 225 -4.18 -24.20 4.06
N ASP A 226 -4.69 -24.09 2.84
CA ASP A 226 -5.11 -25.22 2.02
C ASP A 226 -3.93 -25.71 1.16
N PRO A 227 -3.39 -26.93 1.39
CA PRO A 227 -2.30 -27.47 0.58
C PRO A 227 -2.65 -27.70 -0.90
N GLY A 228 -3.94 -27.67 -1.26
CA GLY A 228 -4.43 -27.78 -2.64
C GLY A 228 -4.43 -26.46 -3.42
N VAL A 229 -4.19 -25.32 -2.74
CA VAL A 229 -4.14 -24.00 -3.35
C VAL A 229 -2.71 -23.68 -3.82
N SER A 230 -2.58 -23.35 -5.10
CA SER A 230 -1.38 -22.72 -5.65
C SER A 230 -1.63 -21.24 -5.91
N TYR A 231 -0.58 -20.45 -5.76
CA TYR A 231 -0.59 -19.00 -5.92
C TYR A 231 0.16 -18.60 -7.20
N PRO A 232 -0.10 -17.40 -7.75
CA PRO A 232 0.71 -16.85 -8.82
C PRO A 232 2.20 -16.81 -8.43
N ALA A 233 3.07 -17.29 -9.31
CA ALA A 233 4.52 -17.34 -9.03
C ALA A 233 5.18 -15.95 -9.06
N SER A 234 4.53 -14.98 -9.69
CA SER A 234 4.93 -13.58 -9.72
C SER A 234 3.76 -12.70 -10.16
N PHE A 235 3.93 -11.39 -10.04
CA PHE A 235 2.98 -10.38 -10.48
C PHE A 235 3.70 -9.41 -11.40
N GLU A 236 3.05 -8.98 -12.47
CA GLU A 236 3.51 -7.80 -13.19
C GLU A 236 2.82 -6.58 -12.55
N VAL A 237 3.59 -5.67 -11.98
CA VAL A 237 3.09 -4.51 -11.25
C VAL A 237 3.57 -3.21 -11.88
N ALA A 238 2.78 -2.15 -11.78
CA ALA A 238 3.12 -0.84 -12.32
C ALA A 238 2.92 0.28 -11.29
N LEU A 239 3.83 1.26 -11.27
CA LEU A 239 3.74 2.49 -10.49
C LEU A 239 3.70 3.70 -11.42
N ASP A 240 2.77 4.63 -11.19
CA ASP A 240 2.80 5.95 -11.81
C ASP A 240 3.94 6.78 -11.21
N VAL A 241 4.89 7.27 -12.02
CA VAL A 241 6.08 7.98 -11.51
C VAL A 241 5.73 9.31 -10.85
N GLY A 242 4.65 9.96 -11.30
CA GLY A 242 4.19 11.21 -10.73
C GLY A 242 3.72 11.04 -9.29
N THR A 243 2.87 10.05 -9.04
CA THR A 243 2.13 9.86 -7.79
C THR A 243 2.66 8.75 -6.89
N GLY A 244 3.37 7.76 -7.43
CA GLY A 244 3.74 6.53 -6.73
C GLY A 244 2.59 5.54 -6.53
N ILE A 245 1.37 5.84 -7.03
CA ILE A 245 0.22 4.94 -6.96
C ILE A 245 0.51 3.68 -7.79
N CYS A 246 0.11 2.51 -7.27
CA CYS A 246 0.13 1.27 -8.04
C CYS A 246 -1.01 1.29 -9.06
N VAL A 247 -0.67 1.32 -10.34
CA VAL A 247 -1.62 1.50 -11.45
C VAL A 247 -1.88 0.22 -12.25
N ALA A 248 -1.19 -0.87 -11.92
CA ALA A 248 -1.52 -2.20 -12.44
C ALA A 248 -0.98 -3.28 -11.51
N VAL A 249 -1.73 -4.36 -11.38
CA VAL A 249 -1.31 -5.63 -10.79
C VAL A 249 -1.86 -6.75 -11.67
N HIS A 250 -0.99 -7.54 -12.27
CA HIS A 250 -1.36 -8.66 -13.15
C HIS A 250 -0.71 -9.95 -12.64
N PRO A 251 -1.48 -10.84 -11.99
CA PRO A 251 -1.00 -12.15 -11.58
C PRO A 251 -0.47 -12.97 -12.76
N GLN A 252 0.72 -13.55 -12.62
CA GLN A 252 1.30 -14.45 -13.61
C GLN A 252 0.93 -15.90 -13.25
N LEU A 253 -0.11 -16.41 -13.92
CA LEU A 253 -0.71 -17.74 -13.76
C LEU A 253 0.22 -18.87 -14.26
N PRO A 254 0.05 -20.14 -13.82
CA PRO A 254 -1.12 -20.74 -13.19
C PRO A 254 -1.26 -20.49 -11.67
N SER A 255 -2.51 -20.42 -11.20
CA SER A 255 -2.92 -20.37 -9.80
C SER A 255 -4.21 -21.19 -9.67
N THR A 256 -4.34 -22.01 -8.62
CA THR A 256 -5.60 -22.69 -8.27
C THR A 256 -6.35 -22.00 -7.14
N ARG A 257 -5.75 -20.97 -6.50
CA ARG A 257 -6.50 -20.03 -5.65
C ARG A 257 -7.65 -19.49 -6.48
N SER A 258 -8.87 -19.61 -5.95
CA SER A 258 -10.02 -18.90 -6.50
C SER A 258 -9.73 -17.41 -6.32
N LEU A 259 -9.17 -16.79 -7.35
CA LEU A 259 -9.03 -15.35 -7.39
C LEU A 259 -10.43 -14.80 -7.59
N ASP A 260 -10.99 -14.16 -6.56
CA ASP A 260 -12.13 -13.28 -6.81
C ASP A 260 -11.69 -12.11 -7.71
N ALA A 261 -12.61 -11.20 -8.04
CA ALA A 261 -12.28 -10.05 -8.88
C ALA A 261 -11.21 -9.12 -8.27
N GLU A 262 -10.99 -9.17 -6.96
CA GLU A 262 -9.95 -8.38 -6.30
C GLU A 262 -8.58 -9.05 -6.42
N ASP A 263 -8.53 -10.37 -6.25
CA ASP A 263 -7.33 -11.20 -6.34
C ASP A 263 -6.86 -11.43 -7.79
N SER A 264 -7.74 -11.22 -8.76
CA SER A 264 -7.47 -11.42 -10.19
C SER A 264 -6.62 -10.30 -10.83
N GLY A 265 -6.30 -9.25 -10.07
CA GLY A 265 -5.54 -8.11 -10.52
C GLY A 265 -6.40 -6.95 -11.00
N PHE A 266 -5.75 -5.85 -11.40
CA PHE A 266 -6.45 -4.64 -11.81
C PHE A 266 -5.55 -3.71 -12.65
N ASP A 267 -6.20 -2.71 -13.24
CA ASP A 267 -5.62 -1.58 -13.97
C ASP A 267 -6.23 -0.26 -13.47
N VAL A 268 -5.43 0.79 -13.31
CA VAL A 268 -5.90 2.11 -12.83
C VAL A 268 -5.47 3.21 -13.78
N GLU A 269 -6.41 3.96 -14.33
CA GLU A 269 -6.13 5.16 -15.08
C GLU A 269 -6.23 6.40 -14.17
N ILE A 270 -5.11 7.10 -13.98
CA ILE A 270 -5.11 8.40 -13.28
C ILE A 270 -5.52 9.48 -14.29
N ARG A 271 -6.70 10.06 -14.09
CA ARG A 271 -7.28 11.10 -14.94
C ARG A 271 -6.74 12.49 -14.61
N ALA A 272 -6.55 12.77 -13.32
CA ALA A 272 -5.98 14.04 -12.86
C ALA A 272 -5.41 13.91 -11.43
N VAL A 273 -4.48 14.78 -11.09
CA VAL A 273 -3.83 14.88 -9.77
C VAL A 273 -3.87 16.32 -9.29
N ASP A 274 -3.78 16.52 -7.97
CA ASP A 274 -3.74 17.83 -7.31
C ASP A 274 -4.90 18.75 -7.70
N LEU A 275 -6.06 18.14 -7.94
CA LEU A 275 -7.34 18.79 -8.17
C LEU A 275 -7.77 19.65 -6.96
N ASP A 276 -8.26 20.87 -7.23
CA ASP A 276 -8.99 21.63 -6.23
C ASP A 276 -10.42 21.07 -6.07
N LEU A 277 -10.55 20.04 -5.23
CA LEU A 277 -11.82 19.40 -4.89
C LEU A 277 -12.40 20.01 -3.61
N PRO A 278 -13.34 20.97 -3.67
CA PRO A 278 -13.89 21.59 -2.47
C PRO A 278 -14.60 20.56 -1.60
N LYS A 279 -14.63 20.75 -0.27
CA LYS A 279 -15.30 19.83 0.68
C LYS A 279 -16.79 19.58 0.37
N GLY A 280 -17.42 20.49 -0.39
CA GLY A 280 -18.79 20.36 -0.87
C GLY A 280 -18.97 19.29 -1.96
N PHE A 281 -17.90 18.94 -2.69
CA PHE A 281 -17.92 17.89 -3.72
C PHE A 281 -18.16 16.48 -3.13
N PHE A 282 -17.80 16.30 -1.86
CA PHE A 282 -17.96 15.08 -1.08
C PHE A 282 -19.19 15.14 -0.15
N ARG A 283 -20.29 15.76 -0.58
CA ARG A 283 -21.56 15.84 0.17
C ARG A 283 -22.64 15.05 -0.52
#